data_AF-A0A4R6MKC1-F1
#
_entry.id   AF-A0A4R6MKC1-F1
#
_cell.length_a   1.000
_cell.length_b   1.000
_cell.length_c   1.000
_cell.angle_alpha   90.00
_cell.angle_beta   90.00
_cell.angle_gamma   90.00
#
_symmetry.space_group_name_H-M   'P 1'
#
loop_
_entity.id
_entity.type
_entity.pdbx_description
1 polymer ?
#
loop_
_entity_poly.entity_id
_entity_poly.type
_entity_poly.pdbx_seq_one_letter_code
_entity_poly.pdbx_strand_id
1 'polypeptide(L)'
;MKIIFRIILFAIIAFPVNAQTEKHTKEKIVAEIKEYYKMKNFIYVNGANTEDFEGKSYKNFIVEFSNDNSIMTFCYDYQYEYNSLMTDVKDIYIIKNKIVIDFSTIESITLKTVNSLDENKQLFVLNFKSEPNNAIEKYVSEKDQNLPEIPEKVTADIIPLSANCCPKEAVDIINNKILLAFNELIKLLQTN
;
A
#
# COMPACT_ATOMS: atom_id res chain seq x y z
N MET A 1 -64.79 -16.08 20.74
CA MET A 1 -64.10 -15.18 21.68
C MET A 1 -62.82 -15.86 22.15
N LYS A 2 -61.66 -15.45 21.62
CA LYS A 2 -60.35 -15.94 22.07
C LYS A 2 -59.74 -14.90 23.02
N ILE A 3 -59.33 -15.40 24.16
CA ILE A 3 -58.69 -14.70 25.28
C ILE A 3 -57.26 -14.29 24.88
N ILE A 4 -56.92 -13.05 25.20
CA ILE A 4 -55.55 -12.49 25.24
C ILE A 4 -54.98 -12.80 26.63
N PHE A 5 -53.71 -13.21 26.74
CA PHE A 5 -52.70 -12.61 27.64
C PHE A 5 -51.31 -13.29 27.48
N ARG A 6 -50.33 -12.44 27.12
CA ARG A 6 -48.89 -12.35 27.48
C ARG A 6 -48.16 -13.64 27.93
N ILE A 7 -46.91 -13.91 27.54
CA ILE A 7 -45.70 -13.27 28.08
C ILE A 7 -44.48 -13.68 27.22
N ILE A 8 -43.69 -12.66 26.87
CA ILE A 8 -42.25 -12.60 26.60
C ILE A 8 -41.47 -13.92 26.79
N LEU A 9 -40.89 -14.43 25.70
CA LEU A 9 -39.62 -15.15 25.75
C LEU A 9 -38.74 -14.62 24.61
N PHE A 10 -38.29 -13.38 24.76
CA PHE A 10 -37.07 -12.95 24.08
C PHE A 10 -35.95 -13.80 24.66
N ALA A 11 -35.61 -14.88 23.97
CA ALA A 11 -34.31 -15.50 24.12
C ALA A 11 -33.28 -14.44 23.72
N ILE A 12 -32.80 -13.71 24.73
CA ILE A 12 -31.52 -13.04 24.72
C ILE A 12 -30.53 -14.18 24.46
N ILE A 13 -30.23 -14.43 23.19
CA ILE A 13 -29.02 -15.14 22.84
C ILE A 13 -27.94 -14.14 23.22
N ALA A 14 -27.51 -14.25 24.48
CA ALA A 14 -26.28 -13.67 24.96
C ALA A 14 -25.19 -14.22 24.05
N PHE A 15 -24.86 -13.46 23.00
CA PHE A 15 -23.54 -13.57 22.42
C PHE A 15 -22.60 -13.30 23.59
N PRO A 16 -21.75 -14.25 24.00
CA PRO A 16 -20.62 -13.85 24.80
C PRO A 16 -19.87 -12.83 23.95
N VAL A 17 -19.85 -11.59 24.40
CA VAL A 17 -18.82 -10.61 24.06
C VAL A 17 -17.54 -11.17 24.67
N ASN A 18 -17.06 -12.27 24.10
CA ASN A 18 -15.67 -12.60 24.17
C ASN A 18 -15.02 -11.57 23.26
N ALA A 19 -14.50 -10.51 23.89
CA ALA A 19 -13.28 -9.89 23.43
C ALA A 19 -12.16 -10.95 23.43
N GLN A 20 -12.32 -11.99 22.61
CA GLN A 20 -11.19 -12.69 22.03
C GLN A 20 -10.58 -11.62 21.15
N THR A 21 -9.53 -10.99 21.68
CA THR A 21 -8.53 -10.30 20.87
C THR A 21 -8.18 -11.30 19.77
N GLU A 22 -8.75 -11.09 18.59
CA GLU A 22 -8.64 -12.03 17.49
C GLU A 22 -7.15 -12.11 17.19
N LYS A 23 -6.50 -13.23 17.55
CA LYS A 23 -5.07 -13.38 17.34
C LYS A 23 -4.84 -13.31 15.83
N HIS A 24 -4.36 -12.17 15.34
CA HIS A 24 -4.09 -11.99 13.93
C HIS A 24 -3.05 -13.03 13.53
N THR A 25 -3.40 -13.90 12.59
CA THR A 25 -2.45 -14.84 11.99
C THR A 25 -1.75 -14.15 10.83
N LYS A 26 -0.56 -14.65 10.46
CA LYS A 26 0.19 -14.14 9.30
C LYS A 26 -0.68 -14.12 8.05
N GLU A 27 -1.48 -15.17 7.84
CA GLU A 27 -2.34 -15.34 6.68
C GLU A 27 -3.45 -14.29 6.61
N LYS A 28 -4.04 -13.95 7.77
CA LYS A 28 -5.07 -12.90 7.84
C LYS A 28 -4.50 -11.53 7.50
N ILE A 29 -3.33 -11.19 8.07
CA ILE A 29 -2.66 -9.91 7.79
C ILE A 29 -2.26 -9.82 6.32
N VAL A 30 -1.71 -10.88 5.75
CA VAL A 30 -1.37 -10.95 4.32
C VAL A 30 -2.60 -10.77 3.45
N ALA A 31 -3.73 -11.39 3.80
CA ALA A 31 -4.99 -11.21 3.08
C ALA A 31 -5.48 -9.75 3.14
N GLU A 32 -5.36 -9.08 4.29
CA GLU A 32 -5.72 -7.67 4.44
C GLU A 32 -4.84 -6.76 3.57
N ILE A 33 -3.53 -6.99 3.53
CA ILE A 33 -2.59 -6.23 2.67
C ILE A 33 -2.94 -6.43 1.18
N LYS A 34 -3.15 -7.69 0.77
CA LYS A 34 -3.51 -8.01 -0.63
C LYS A 34 -4.84 -7.36 -1.04
N GLU A 35 -5.86 -7.46 -0.20
CA GLU A 35 -7.17 -6.87 -0.49
C GLU A 35 -7.09 -5.35 -0.58
N TYR A 36 -6.30 -4.70 0.28
CA TYR A 36 -6.08 -3.26 0.20
C TYR A 36 -5.54 -2.83 -1.16
N TYR A 37 -4.45 -3.44 -1.65
CA TYR A 37 -3.84 -3.04 -2.92
C TYR A 37 -4.68 -3.46 -4.13
N LYS A 38 -5.47 -4.53 -4.02
CA LYS A 38 -6.47 -4.92 -5.02
C LYS A 38 -7.58 -3.88 -5.15
N MET A 39 -8.08 -3.35 -4.03
CA MET A 39 -9.09 -2.28 -4.03
C MET A 39 -8.51 -0.92 -4.42
N LYS A 40 -7.26 -0.66 -4.05
CA LYS A 40 -6.54 0.60 -4.30
C LYS A 40 -5.72 0.53 -5.59
N ASN A 41 -6.29 0.05 -6.69
CA ASN A 41 -5.54 -0.22 -7.94
C ASN A 41 -4.96 1.01 -8.67
N PHE A 42 -5.20 2.22 -8.15
CA PHE A 42 -4.78 3.49 -8.75
C PHE A 42 -4.57 4.57 -7.68
N ILE A 43 -3.43 5.25 -7.76
CA ILE A 43 -3.10 6.45 -6.98
C ILE A 43 -2.62 7.51 -7.97
N TYR A 44 -3.22 8.69 -7.94
CA TYR A 44 -2.85 9.79 -8.84
C TYR A 44 -2.61 11.07 -8.09
N VAL A 45 -1.55 11.75 -8.49
CA VAL A 45 -1.24 13.10 -8.05
C VAL A 45 -0.96 13.92 -9.30
N ASN A 46 -1.64 15.05 -9.42
CA ASN A 46 -1.41 16.00 -10.50
C ASN A 46 -1.10 17.40 -9.95
N GLY A 47 -0.43 18.16 -10.78
CA GLY A 47 -0.11 19.57 -10.60
C GLY A 47 -0.38 20.25 -11.93
N ALA A 48 -1.00 21.42 -11.88
CA ALA A 48 -1.22 22.24 -13.05
C ALA A 48 -0.85 23.67 -12.70
N ASN A 49 -0.09 24.33 -13.57
CA ASN A 49 -0.03 25.77 -13.60
C ASN A 49 -0.80 26.26 -14.84
N THR A 50 -0.74 27.56 -15.16
CA THR A 50 -1.51 28.16 -16.26
C THR A 50 -1.15 27.62 -17.64
N GLU A 51 0.04 27.03 -17.80
CA GLU A 51 0.63 26.72 -19.11
C GLU A 51 1.04 25.24 -19.24
N ASP A 52 1.29 24.57 -18.11
CA ASP A 52 1.79 23.21 -18.03
C ASP A 52 0.95 22.36 -17.07
N PHE A 53 0.83 21.08 -17.41
CA PHE A 53 0.23 20.02 -16.62
C PHE A 53 1.23 18.90 -16.40
N GLU A 54 1.39 18.49 -15.15
CA GLU A 54 2.20 17.33 -14.77
C GLU A 54 1.33 16.35 -13.97
N GLY A 55 1.40 15.07 -14.32
CA GLY A 55 0.66 13.98 -13.70
C GLY A 55 1.57 12.82 -13.32
N LYS A 56 1.41 12.30 -12.11
CA LYS A 56 2.12 11.12 -11.60
C LYS A 56 1.09 10.12 -11.09
N SER A 57 1.00 8.96 -11.75
CA SER A 57 0.13 7.87 -11.29
C SER A 57 0.91 6.60 -10.97
N TYR A 58 0.39 5.86 -10.00
CA TYR A 58 0.83 4.53 -9.61
C TYR A 58 -0.38 3.60 -9.80
N LYS A 59 -0.23 2.56 -10.60
CA LYS A 59 -1.36 1.71 -11.00
C LYS A 59 -0.95 0.26 -11.17
N ASN A 60 -1.93 -0.60 -11.37
CA ASN A 60 -1.74 -2.04 -11.65
C ASN A 60 -0.95 -2.75 -10.53
N PHE A 61 -1.28 -2.45 -9.27
CA PHE A 61 -0.63 -3.09 -8.14
C PHE A 61 -0.86 -4.60 -8.14
N ILE A 62 0.22 -5.36 -8.08
CA ILE A 62 0.21 -6.81 -7.88
C ILE A 62 1.05 -7.10 -6.65
N VAL A 63 0.44 -7.74 -5.65
CA VAL A 63 1.10 -8.07 -4.38
C VAL A 63 1.01 -9.57 -4.15
N GLU A 64 2.17 -10.20 -4.17
CA GLU A 64 2.33 -11.64 -3.96
C GLU A 64 3.20 -11.90 -2.76
N PHE A 65 2.98 -13.04 -2.11
CA PHE A 65 3.75 -13.46 -0.94
C PHE A 65 4.20 -14.90 -1.16
N SER A 66 5.37 -15.25 -0.64
CA SER A 66 5.85 -16.62 -0.55
C SER A 66 4.88 -17.49 0.28
N ASN A 67 4.99 -18.81 0.14
CA ASN A 67 4.08 -19.75 0.81
C ASN A 67 4.07 -19.63 2.34
N ASP A 68 5.19 -19.25 2.93
CA ASP A 68 5.38 -19.04 4.38
C ASP A 68 5.16 -17.57 4.82
N ASN A 69 4.81 -16.70 3.86
CA ASN A 69 4.57 -15.27 4.00
C ASN A 69 5.79 -14.43 4.42
N SER A 70 7.01 -14.95 4.30
CA SER A 70 8.25 -14.26 4.69
C SER A 70 8.77 -13.30 3.62
N ILE A 71 8.43 -13.52 2.35
CA ILE A 71 8.87 -12.69 1.23
C ILE A 71 7.65 -12.12 0.50
N MET A 72 7.65 -10.80 0.28
CA MET A 72 6.66 -10.11 -0.55
C MET A 72 7.28 -9.68 -1.87
N THR A 73 6.56 -9.89 -2.97
CA THR A 73 6.82 -9.25 -4.26
C THR A 73 5.73 -8.22 -4.51
N PHE A 74 6.13 -6.97 -4.71
CA PHE A 74 5.25 -5.83 -4.97
C PHE A 74 5.56 -5.25 -6.35
N CYS A 75 4.64 -5.39 -7.29
CA CYS A 75 4.78 -4.86 -8.64
C CYS A 75 3.78 -3.73 -8.88
N TYR A 76 4.19 -2.71 -9.64
CA TYR A 76 3.32 -1.61 -10.05
C TYR A 76 3.85 -0.89 -11.28
N ASP A 77 2.96 -0.21 -11.98
CA ASP A 77 3.32 0.72 -13.05
C ASP A 77 3.33 2.15 -12.49
N TYR A 78 4.43 2.86 -12.68
CA TYR A 78 4.51 4.31 -12.50
C TYR A 78 4.33 4.97 -13.86
N GLN A 79 3.33 5.84 -14.00
CA GLN A 79 3.13 6.62 -15.22
C GLN A 79 3.35 8.09 -14.92
N TYR A 80 4.20 8.70 -15.74
CA TYR A 80 4.42 10.12 -15.80
C TYR A 80 3.72 10.71 -17.01
N GLU A 81 3.03 11.82 -16.81
CA GLU A 81 2.36 12.60 -17.84
C GLU A 81 2.86 14.05 -17.75
N TYR A 82 3.27 14.60 -18.88
CA TYR A 82 3.57 16.02 -19.02
C TYR A 82 2.89 16.58 -20.26
N ASN A 83 2.27 17.75 -20.13
CA ASN A 83 1.62 18.43 -21.22
C ASN A 83 1.85 19.95 -21.08
N SER A 84 2.40 20.58 -22.11
CA SER A 84 2.66 22.03 -22.15
C SER A 84 1.88 22.67 -23.27
N LEU A 85 1.03 23.64 -22.93
CA LEU A 85 0.26 24.44 -23.87
C LEU A 85 1.12 25.50 -24.58
N MET A 86 2.29 25.84 -24.04
CA MET A 86 3.19 26.84 -24.62
C MET A 86 4.16 26.25 -25.65
N THR A 87 4.53 24.98 -25.47
CA THR A 87 5.52 24.30 -26.31
C THR A 87 4.91 23.20 -27.19
N ASP A 88 3.60 22.95 -27.09
CA ASP A 88 2.87 21.84 -27.74
C ASP A 88 3.49 20.45 -27.44
N VAL A 89 4.20 20.33 -26.33
CA VAL A 89 4.81 19.07 -25.88
C VAL A 89 3.79 18.24 -25.11
N LYS A 90 3.65 16.97 -25.48
CA LYS A 90 2.86 15.98 -24.76
C LYS A 90 3.63 14.67 -24.62
N ASP A 91 4.07 14.39 -23.40
CA ASP A 91 4.79 13.17 -23.05
C ASP A 91 3.97 12.33 -22.08
N ILE A 92 3.87 11.03 -22.38
CA ILE A 92 3.33 10.03 -21.47
C ILE A 92 4.27 8.84 -21.52
N TYR A 93 4.70 8.36 -20.36
CA TYR A 93 5.49 7.14 -20.30
C TYR A 93 5.26 6.33 -19.05
N ILE A 94 5.52 5.04 -19.17
CA ILE A 94 5.28 4.05 -18.15
C ILE A 94 6.61 3.42 -17.74
N ILE A 95 6.84 3.35 -16.44
CA ILE A 95 7.95 2.67 -15.79
C ILE A 95 7.36 1.52 -14.98
N LYS A 96 7.71 0.29 -15.33
CA LYS A 96 7.34 -0.89 -14.55
C LYS A 96 8.29 -1.01 -13.36
N ASN A 97 7.74 -1.28 -12.19
CA ASN A 97 8.48 -1.45 -10.96
C ASN A 97 8.15 -2.80 -10.34
N LYS A 98 9.15 -3.46 -9.77
CA LYS A 98 9.01 -4.62 -8.91
C LYS A 98 9.95 -4.46 -7.73
N ILE A 99 9.45 -4.69 -6.54
CA ILE A 99 10.21 -4.64 -5.29
C ILE A 99 10.02 -5.99 -4.60
N VAL A 100 11.12 -6.64 -4.21
CA VAL A 100 11.10 -7.90 -3.44
C VAL A 100 11.64 -7.63 -2.05
N ILE A 101 10.80 -7.90 -1.05
CA ILE A 101 11.07 -7.63 0.36
C ILE A 101 11.05 -8.95 1.12
N ASP A 102 12.19 -9.33 1.68
CA ASP A 102 12.28 -10.38 2.70
C ASP A 102 12.10 -9.74 4.08
N PHE A 103 10.96 -9.99 4.72
CA PHE A 103 10.60 -9.40 6.01
C PHE A 103 11.53 -9.81 7.16
N SER A 104 12.25 -10.93 7.04
CA SER A 104 13.24 -11.32 8.04
C SER A 104 14.44 -10.38 8.10
N THR A 105 14.65 -9.60 7.03
CA THR A 105 15.78 -8.68 6.90
C THR A 105 15.39 -7.21 7.07
N ILE A 106 14.13 -6.91 7.42
CA ILE A 106 13.63 -5.55 7.56
C ILE A 106 13.78 -5.05 8.99
N GLU A 107 14.54 -3.96 9.14
CA GLU A 107 14.74 -3.26 10.42
C GLU A 107 13.49 -2.47 10.81
N SER A 108 12.90 -1.75 9.85
CA SER A 108 11.74 -0.90 10.12
C SER A 108 10.89 -0.62 8.88
N ILE A 109 9.60 -0.39 9.13
CA ILE A 109 8.64 0.12 8.16
C ILE A 109 8.05 1.40 8.73
N THR A 110 8.17 2.50 7.98
CA THR A 110 7.71 3.83 8.39
C THR A 110 6.81 4.45 7.33
N LEU A 111 5.87 5.27 7.76
CA LEU A 111 5.10 6.11 6.86
C LEU A 111 5.92 7.36 6.53
N LYS A 112 6.07 7.66 5.24
CA LYS A 112 6.67 8.90 4.74
C LYS A 112 5.72 9.60 3.80
N THR A 113 5.96 10.89 3.65
CA THR A 113 5.31 11.70 2.62
C THR A 113 6.36 12.16 1.62
N VAL A 114 6.06 12.03 0.34
CA VAL A 114 6.87 12.55 -0.76
C VAL A 114 6.08 13.67 -1.42
N ASN A 115 6.72 14.85 -1.55
CA ASN A 115 6.17 15.93 -2.36
C ASN A 115 6.16 15.48 -3.81
N SER A 116 4.98 15.30 -4.38
CA SER A 116 4.87 14.72 -5.72
C SER A 116 5.02 15.80 -6.80
N LEU A 117 4.37 16.95 -6.62
CA LEU A 117 4.21 17.98 -7.67
C LEU A 117 4.05 19.41 -7.13
N ASP A 118 3.25 19.61 -6.07
CA ASP A 118 3.08 20.88 -5.36
C ASP A 118 3.11 20.59 -3.84
N GLU A 119 3.42 21.58 -3.01
CA GLU A 119 3.49 21.47 -1.55
C GLU A 119 2.17 20.97 -0.94
N ASN A 120 1.04 21.21 -1.63
CA ASN A 120 -0.29 20.77 -1.24
C ASN A 120 -0.65 19.35 -1.72
N LYS A 121 0.20 18.71 -2.51
CA LYS A 121 -0.07 17.42 -3.15
C LYS A 121 0.94 16.38 -2.68
N GLN A 122 0.48 15.59 -1.72
CA GLN A 122 1.29 14.66 -0.97
C GLN A 122 0.99 13.22 -1.37
N LEU A 123 2.03 12.49 -1.74
CA LEU A 123 2.00 11.04 -1.85
C LEU A 123 2.47 10.44 -0.52
N PHE A 124 1.62 9.61 0.08
CA PHE A 124 2.00 8.78 1.21
C PHE A 124 2.59 7.47 0.71
N VAL A 125 3.72 7.10 1.29
CA VAL A 125 4.47 5.91 0.94
C VAL A 125 4.88 5.16 2.21
N LEU A 126 4.95 3.84 2.13
CA LEU A 126 5.60 3.04 3.17
C LEU A 126 7.07 2.88 2.78
N ASN A 127 7.96 3.30 3.67
CA ASN A 127 9.40 3.18 3.53
C ASN A 127 9.89 1.97 4.31
N PHE A 128 10.38 0.98 3.59
CA PHE A 128 11.02 -0.23 4.10
C PHE A 128 12.51 0.03 4.20
N LYS A 129 13.11 -0.28 5.36
CA LYS A 129 14.55 -0.18 5.58
C LYS A 129 15.08 -1.54 6.01
N SER A 130 16.08 -2.06 5.30
CA SER A 130 16.73 -3.32 5.65
C SER A 130 17.70 -3.14 6.82
N GLU A 131 17.93 -4.23 7.53
CA GLU A 131 19.02 -4.36 8.48
C GLU A 131 20.40 -4.16 7.81
N PRO A 132 21.45 -3.80 8.58
CA PRO A 132 22.80 -3.66 8.04
C PRO A 132 23.27 -4.91 7.30
N ASN A 133 23.91 -4.72 6.14
CA ASN A 133 24.40 -5.77 5.24
C ASN A 133 23.32 -6.61 4.53
N ASN A 134 22.04 -6.32 4.74
CA ASN A 134 20.94 -6.88 3.94
C ASN A 134 20.46 -5.86 2.90
N ALA A 135 19.84 -6.35 1.83
CA ALA A 135 19.35 -5.52 0.74
C ALA A 135 17.96 -5.94 0.26
N ILE A 136 17.15 -4.94 -0.07
CA ILE A 136 15.91 -5.06 -0.82
C ILE A 136 16.26 -5.18 -2.30
N GLU A 137 15.58 -6.06 -3.02
CA GLU A 137 15.72 -6.14 -4.48
C GLU A 137 14.74 -5.19 -5.15
N LYS A 138 15.27 -4.30 -5.99
CA LYS A 138 14.50 -3.34 -6.75
C LYS A 138 14.74 -3.55 -8.24
N TYR A 139 13.65 -3.68 -9.00
CA TYR A 139 13.66 -3.78 -10.45
C TYR A 139 12.87 -2.58 -10.98
N VAL A 140 13.53 -1.73 -11.76
CA VAL A 140 12.90 -0.57 -12.42
C VAL A 140 13.16 -0.69 -13.91
N SER A 141 12.11 -0.68 -14.73
CA SER A 141 12.29 -0.67 -16.17
C SER A 141 12.81 0.69 -16.64
N GLU A 142 13.46 0.71 -17.79
CA GLU A 142 13.54 1.94 -18.57
C GLU A 142 12.16 2.37 -19.08
N LYS A 143 12.07 3.59 -19.60
CA LYS A 143 10.87 4.19 -20.20
C LYS A 143 10.23 3.24 -21.21
N ASP A 144 9.00 2.81 -20.92
CA ASP A 144 8.18 1.94 -21.77
C ASP A 144 8.81 0.55 -22.09
N GLN A 145 9.73 0.09 -21.25
CA GLN A 145 10.42 -1.20 -21.41
C GLN A 145 9.95 -2.26 -20.39
N ASN A 146 10.51 -3.47 -20.52
CA ASN A 146 10.32 -4.54 -19.55
C ASN A 146 11.24 -4.37 -18.32
N LEU A 147 10.89 -5.06 -17.23
CA LEU A 147 11.76 -5.11 -16.05
C LEU A 147 13.10 -5.75 -16.42
N PRO A 148 14.21 -5.26 -15.84
CA PRO A 148 15.52 -5.88 -16.02
C PRO A 148 15.54 -7.28 -15.37
N GLU A 149 16.46 -8.14 -15.82
CA GLU A 149 16.66 -9.47 -15.22
C GLU A 149 17.39 -9.38 -13.87
N ILE A 150 18.31 -8.41 -13.73
CA ILE A 150 19.15 -8.23 -12.55
C ILE A 150 18.58 -7.06 -11.73
N PRO A 151 18.26 -7.27 -10.42
CA PRO A 151 17.83 -6.18 -9.56
C PRO A 151 18.97 -5.26 -9.14
N GLU A 152 18.63 -4.01 -8.89
CA GLU A 152 19.38 -3.15 -7.99
C GLU A 152 19.20 -3.63 -6.54
N LYS A 153 20.28 -3.58 -5.76
CA LYS A 153 20.27 -3.93 -4.33
C LYS A 153 20.34 -2.66 -3.50
N VAL A 154 19.27 -2.36 -2.77
CA VAL A 154 19.13 -1.10 -2.01
C VAL A 154 18.88 -1.36 -0.53
N THR A 155 19.30 -0.43 0.33
CA THR A 155 19.10 -0.54 1.80
C THR A 155 17.74 -0.01 2.26
N ALA A 156 17.06 0.74 1.40
CA ALA A 156 15.71 1.20 1.65
C ALA A 156 14.98 1.39 0.32
N ASP A 157 13.68 1.13 0.32
CA ASP A 157 12.81 1.47 -0.80
C ASP A 157 11.40 1.81 -0.32
N ILE A 158 10.61 2.38 -1.23
CA ILE A 158 9.26 2.87 -0.94
C ILE A 158 8.22 2.12 -1.77
N ILE A 159 7.05 1.87 -1.18
CA ILE A 159 5.85 1.47 -1.93
C ILE A 159 4.77 2.55 -1.77
N PRO A 160 4.04 2.89 -2.85
CA PRO A 160 2.98 3.90 -2.80
C PRO A 160 1.79 3.38 -2.00
N LEU A 161 1.20 4.23 -1.16
CA LEU A 161 0.08 3.88 -0.29
C LEU A 161 -1.18 4.66 -0.66
N SER A 162 -1.11 5.99 -0.58
CA SER A 162 -2.25 6.84 -0.90
C SER A 162 -1.81 8.25 -1.29
N ALA A 163 -2.74 9.07 -1.75
CA ALA A 163 -2.54 10.50 -1.95
C ALA A 163 -3.56 11.28 -1.14
N ASN A 164 -3.26 12.52 -0.77
CA ASN A 164 -4.15 13.41 -0.02
C ASN A 164 -5.34 13.96 -0.86
N CYS A 165 -5.91 13.16 -1.78
CA CYS A 165 -7.07 13.52 -2.58
C CYS A 165 -8.42 13.37 -1.85
N CYS A 166 -8.40 12.84 -0.61
CA CYS A 166 -9.56 12.61 0.23
C CYS A 166 -9.42 13.39 1.56
N PRO A 167 -10.48 13.51 2.39
CA PRO A 167 -10.38 14.14 3.70
C PRO A 167 -9.23 13.54 4.52
N LYS A 168 -8.42 14.42 5.14
CA LYS A 168 -7.19 14.04 5.85
C LYS A 168 -7.39 12.90 6.85
N GLU A 169 -8.47 12.96 7.63
CA GLU A 169 -8.81 11.93 8.63
C GLU A 169 -8.98 10.53 8.02
N ALA A 170 -9.63 10.42 6.87
CA ALA A 170 -9.82 9.14 6.18
C ALA A 170 -8.50 8.58 5.64
N VAL A 171 -7.62 9.47 5.14
CA VAL A 171 -6.29 9.11 4.65
C VAL A 171 -5.41 8.60 5.80
N ASP A 172 -5.40 9.31 6.93
CA ASP A 172 -4.60 8.94 8.11
C ASP A 172 -5.05 7.59 8.70
N ILE A 173 -6.37 7.35 8.81
CA ILE A 173 -6.90 6.06 9.29
C ILE A 173 -6.44 4.90 8.41
N ILE A 174 -6.59 5.05 7.09
CA ILE A 174 -6.20 4.00 6.12
C ILE A 174 -4.69 3.76 6.17
N ASN A 175 -3.90 4.84 6.14
CA ASN A 175 -2.45 4.73 6.13
C ASN A 175 -1.92 4.06 7.40
N ASN A 176 -2.47 4.44 8.57
CA ASN A 176 -2.12 3.82 9.84
C ASN A 176 -2.54 2.36 9.91
N LYS A 177 -3.72 2.00 9.41
CA LYS A 177 -4.17 0.60 9.38
C LYS A 177 -3.20 -0.28 8.59
N ILE A 178 -2.79 0.14 7.40
CA ILE A 178 -1.88 -0.64 6.56
C ILE A 178 -0.47 -0.66 7.15
N LEU A 179 0.02 0.46 7.68
CA LEU A 179 1.30 0.50 8.40
C LEU A 179 1.32 -0.49 9.58
N LEU A 180 0.23 -0.54 10.37
CA LEU A 180 0.11 -1.47 11.49
C LEU A 180 0.10 -2.93 11.03
N ALA A 181 -0.64 -3.25 9.96
CA ALA A 181 -0.66 -4.59 9.38
C ALA A 181 0.76 -5.06 8.98
N PHE A 182 1.52 -4.23 8.29
CA PHE A 182 2.90 -4.56 7.93
C PHE A 182 3.82 -4.76 9.15
N ASN A 183 3.73 -3.87 10.15
CA ASN A 183 4.54 -4.00 11.36
C ASN A 183 4.16 -5.23 12.20
N GLU A 184 2.89 -5.60 12.23
CA GLU A 184 2.44 -6.81 12.91
C GLU A 184 2.91 -8.08 12.18
N LEU A 185 2.91 -8.08 10.85
CA LEU A 185 3.47 -9.18 10.06
C LEU A 185 4.94 -9.44 10.40
N ILE A 186 5.77 -8.39 10.46
CA ILE A 186 7.18 -8.49 10.86
C ILE A 186 7.30 -9.13 12.24
N LYS A 187 6.54 -8.63 13.23
CA LYS A 187 6.58 -9.17 14.60
C LYS A 187 6.25 -10.65 14.64
N LEU A 188 5.20 -11.08 13.94
CA LEU A 188 4.79 -12.48 13.90
C LEU A 188 5.84 -13.38 13.22
N LEU A 189 6.55 -12.87 12.22
CA LEU A 189 7.64 -13.58 11.54
C LEU A 189 8.91 -13.67 12.38
N GLN A 190 9.16 -12.72 13.28
CA GLN A 190 10.31 -12.75 14.19
C GLN A 190 10.10 -13.64 15.43
N THR A 191 8.85 -14.00 15.74
CA THR A 191 8.48 -14.80 16.94
C THR A 191 8.22 -16.28 16.68
N ASN A 192 8.17 -16.72 15.42
CA ASN A 192 7.91 -18.13 15.02
C ASN A 192 9.07 -18.64 14.17
#